data_AF-A0A353GS98-F1
#
_entry.id   AF-A0A353GS98-F1
#
_cell.length_a   1.000
_cell.length_b   1.000
_cell.length_c   1.000
_cell.angle_alpha   90.00
_cell.angle_beta   90.00
_cell.angle_gamma   90.00
#
_symmetry.space_group_name_H-M   'P 1'
#
loop_
_entity.id
_entity.type
_entity.pdbx_description
1 polymer ?
#
loop_
_entity_poly.entity_id
_entity_poly.type
_entity_poly.pdbx_seq_one_letter_code
_entity_poly.pdbx_strand_id
1 'polypeptide(L)'
;IIGFWQQISQVPTPAGWLSNAQMNWIKVRSYSVFGNPNIFALYLLGILSIISDLLIESYRYPKTAICFWRKQSSSDFFLYPMKKSRFSGYGRWIYSASLILIFLAVLIALYFTYSRGAWFLGIIFLGLRFGPYFGQRRWMILGITFLFLGTLRGFQIRMGPLLSLTDSSLWYRVRIWQGVFRAIFDHLLWGSGPGSFPWIYPWYQIGTVASLHAHQLYLQIWLENGFFSLIAFFGLFRKMIVSSWPIFGCKGVPAQKGYFATTILQTSISLAAIILLYLGYGLAETWTQNQLIGGYFWFFCGLWISSQGKEIARA
;
A
#
# COMPACT_ATOMS: atom_id res chain seq x y z
N ILE A 1 -4.23 -15.54 7.05
CA ILE A 1 -4.84 -16.63 7.83
C ILE A 1 -5.72 -16.06 8.96
N ILE A 2 -5.17 -15.29 9.90
CA ILE A 2 -5.96 -14.71 11.02
C ILE A 2 -7.17 -13.89 10.53
N GLY A 3 -7.00 -13.03 9.52
CA GLY A 3 -8.12 -12.25 8.97
C GLY A 3 -9.27 -13.09 8.38
N PHE A 4 -8.96 -14.27 7.81
CA PHE A 4 -9.98 -15.21 7.32
C PHE A 4 -10.65 -15.95 8.47
N TRP A 5 -9.87 -16.37 9.47
CA TRP A 5 -10.40 -16.96 10.68
C TRP A 5 -11.37 -16.01 11.40
N GLN A 6 -11.06 -14.71 11.48
CA GLN A 6 -11.98 -13.69 12.01
C GLN A 6 -13.33 -13.68 11.30
N GLN A 7 -13.32 -13.83 9.97
CA GLN A 7 -14.54 -13.89 9.16
C GLN A 7 -15.35 -15.17 9.43
N ILE A 8 -14.66 -16.32 9.55
CA ILE A 8 -15.31 -17.62 9.81
C ILE A 8 -15.90 -17.66 11.22
N SER A 9 -15.14 -17.22 12.22
CA SER A 9 -15.53 -17.21 13.63
C SER A 9 -16.46 -16.04 14.00
N GLN A 10 -16.84 -15.20 13.03
CA GLN A 10 -17.74 -14.05 13.24
C GLN A 10 -17.27 -13.11 14.35
N VAL A 11 -15.95 -12.86 14.43
CA VAL A 11 -15.37 -11.98 15.46
C VAL A 11 -15.95 -10.58 15.30
N PRO A 12 -16.64 -10.04 16.33
CA PRO A 12 -17.34 -8.77 16.19
C PRO A 12 -16.35 -7.65 15.89
N THR A 13 -16.75 -6.78 14.96
CA THR A 13 -15.96 -5.58 14.64
C THR A 13 -15.89 -4.67 15.87
N PRO A 14 -14.71 -4.15 16.26
CA PRO A 14 -14.62 -3.24 17.40
C PRO A 14 -15.52 -2.01 17.21
N ALA A 15 -15.99 -1.44 18.33
CA ALA A 15 -16.88 -0.28 18.32
C ALA A 15 -16.24 0.91 17.57
N GLY A 16 -17.06 1.70 16.87
CA GLY A 16 -16.63 2.91 16.15
C GLY A 16 -16.20 2.71 14.69
N TRP A 17 -16.05 1.47 14.22
CA TRP A 17 -15.65 1.20 12.83
C TRP A 17 -16.80 1.05 11.83
N LEU A 18 -18.01 0.81 12.33
CA LEU A 18 -19.25 0.69 11.58
C LEU A 18 -20.37 1.42 12.33
N SER A 19 -21.27 2.07 11.59
CA SER A 19 -22.50 2.61 12.18
C SER A 19 -23.52 1.50 12.45
N ASN A 20 -24.51 1.78 13.32
CA ASN A 20 -25.58 0.81 13.67
C ASN A 20 -26.27 0.22 12.43
N ALA A 21 -26.56 1.04 11.42
CA ALA A 21 -27.15 0.59 10.17
C ALA A 21 -26.22 -0.34 9.37
N GLN A 22 -24.91 -0.12 9.41
CA GLN A 22 -23.92 -0.94 8.70
C GLN A 22 -23.67 -2.28 9.40
N MET A 23 -23.74 -2.33 10.73
CA MET A 23 -23.52 -3.56 11.52
C MET A 23 -24.56 -4.65 11.22
N ASN A 24 -25.77 -4.28 10.81
CA ASN A 24 -26.81 -5.24 10.40
C ASN A 24 -26.40 -6.10 9.20
N TRP A 25 -25.49 -5.59 8.36
CA TRP A 25 -25.07 -6.26 7.13
C TRP A 25 -23.61 -6.68 7.14
N ILE A 26 -22.76 -5.94 7.86
CA ILE A 26 -21.33 -6.22 7.99
C ILE A 26 -21.05 -6.55 9.45
N LYS A 27 -21.02 -7.85 9.76
CA LYS A 27 -20.74 -8.35 11.11
C LYS A 27 -19.26 -8.26 11.46
N VAL A 28 -18.40 -8.58 10.48
CA VAL A 28 -16.95 -8.66 10.66
C VAL A 28 -16.24 -7.76 9.65
N ARG A 29 -15.27 -6.99 10.15
CA ARG A 29 -14.20 -6.39 9.35
C ARG A 29 -12.90 -7.06 9.73
N SER A 30 -12.22 -7.69 8.78
CA SER A 30 -10.93 -8.32 9.06
C SER A 30 -9.88 -7.25 9.42
N TYR A 31 -9.19 -7.44 10.55
CA TYR A 31 -8.11 -6.55 11.01
C TYR A 31 -6.83 -7.31 11.37
N SER A 32 -6.85 -8.65 11.37
CA SER A 32 -5.71 -9.51 11.68
C SER A 32 -5.05 -9.11 13.02
N VAL A 33 -3.72 -9.06 13.09
CA VAL A 33 -2.95 -8.61 14.26
C VAL A 33 -2.84 -7.09 14.39
N PHE A 34 -3.34 -6.32 13.42
CA PHE A 34 -3.12 -4.87 13.36
C PHE A 34 -4.09 -4.06 14.22
N GLY A 35 -5.15 -4.69 14.75
CA GLY A 35 -6.20 -4.03 15.53
C GLY A 35 -7.07 -3.01 14.77
N ASN A 36 -6.63 -2.59 13.58
CA ASN A 36 -7.30 -1.62 12.73
C ASN A 36 -7.46 -2.19 11.30
N PRO A 37 -8.71 -2.35 10.81
CA PRO A 37 -8.96 -2.91 9.48
C PRO A 37 -8.42 -2.04 8.34
N ASN A 38 -8.34 -0.72 8.52
CA ASN A 38 -7.76 0.19 7.54
C ASN A 38 -6.25 0.00 7.44
N ILE A 39 -5.56 -0.20 8.57
CA ILE A 39 -4.12 -0.42 8.62
C ILE A 39 -3.78 -1.79 8.03
N PHE A 40 -4.58 -2.82 8.34
CA PHE A 40 -4.46 -4.13 7.71
C PHE A 40 -4.66 -4.06 6.19
N ALA A 41 -5.61 -3.27 5.72
CA ALA A 41 -5.82 -3.09 4.28
C ALA A 41 -4.62 -2.44 3.58
N LEU A 42 -3.97 -1.45 4.21
CA LEU A 42 -2.74 -0.85 3.70
C LEU A 42 -1.60 -1.87 3.60
N TYR A 43 -1.46 -2.73 4.61
CA TYR A 43 -0.50 -3.84 4.58
C TYR A 43 -0.76 -4.78 3.40
N LEU A 44 -2.02 -5.16 3.16
CA LEU A 44 -2.41 -6.02 2.03
C LEU A 44 -2.11 -5.36 0.68
N LEU A 45 -2.27 -4.04 0.54
CA LEU A 45 -1.87 -3.30 -0.66
C LEU A 45 -0.36 -3.39 -0.91
N GLY A 46 0.45 -3.32 0.15
CA GLY A 46 1.90 -3.55 0.06
C GLY A 46 2.23 -4.97 -0.44
N ILE A 47 1.55 -5.98 0.12
CA ILE A 47 1.69 -7.38 -0.34
C ILE A 47 1.27 -7.52 -1.81
N LEU A 48 0.17 -6.89 -2.23
CA LEU A 48 -0.27 -6.94 -3.63
C LEU A 48 0.79 -6.39 -4.57
N SER A 49 1.51 -5.33 -4.18
CA SER A 49 2.64 -4.83 -4.96
C SER A 49 3.73 -5.88 -5.15
N ILE A 50 4.15 -6.53 -4.06
CA ILE A 50 5.20 -7.57 -4.10
C ILE A 50 4.75 -8.78 -4.93
N ILE A 51 3.53 -9.28 -4.72
CA ILE A 51 3.03 -10.44 -5.49
C ILE A 51 2.88 -10.08 -6.97
N SER A 52 2.43 -8.86 -7.29
CA SER A 52 2.35 -8.41 -8.68
C SER A 52 3.72 -8.39 -9.36
N ASP A 53 4.79 -8.12 -8.61
CA ASP A 53 6.17 -8.21 -9.08
C ASP A 53 6.55 -9.64 -9.43
N LEU A 54 6.34 -10.57 -8.50
CA LEU A 54 6.64 -11.98 -8.71
C LEU A 54 5.82 -12.59 -9.85
N LEU A 55 4.56 -12.20 -10.00
CA LEU A 55 3.69 -12.62 -11.10
C LEU A 55 4.22 -12.15 -12.45
N ILE A 56 4.55 -10.86 -12.58
CA ILE A 56 5.10 -10.32 -13.83
C ILE A 56 6.44 -10.99 -14.16
N GLU A 57 7.30 -11.19 -13.15
CA GLU A 57 8.60 -11.84 -13.34
C GLU A 57 8.45 -13.29 -13.81
N SER A 58 7.52 -14.04 -13.20
CA SER A 58 7.20 -15.42 -13.58
C SER A 58 6.72 -15.55 -15.03
N TYR A 59 6.02 -14.53 -15.53
CA TYR A 59 5.53 -14.46 -16.91
C TYR A 59 6.64 -14.04 -17.88
N ARG A 60 7.44 -13.01 -17.53
CA ARG A 60 8.47 -12.43 -18.42
C ARG A 60 9.69 -13.34 -18.55
N TYR A 61 10.11 -14.02 -17.48
CA TYR A 61 11.35 -14.81 -17.45
C TYR A 61 11.16 -16.21 -16.85
N PRO A 62 10.50 -17.10 -17.59
CA PRO A 62 9.95 -18.34 -17.06
C PRO A 62 10.98 -19.44 -16.71
N LYS A 63 12.29 -19.21 -16.90
CA LYS A 63 13.37 -20.19 -16.65
C LYS A 63 14.29 -19.85 -15.47
N THR A 64 14.28 -18.61 -14.99
CA THR A 64 15.22 -18.09 -13.98
C THR A 64 14.60 -17.87 -12.60
N ALA A 65 13.28 -17.60 -12.52
CA ALA A 65 12.58 -17.33 -11.26
C ALA A 65 12.65 -18.47 -10.21
N ILE A 66 12.82 -19.72 -10.64
CA ILE A 66 12.90 -20.90 -9.74
C ILE A 66 14.35 -21.20 -9.30
N CYS A 67 15.36 -20.69 -10.02
CA CYS A 67 16.78 -21.00 -9.72
C CYS A 67 17.36 -20.21 -8.53
N PHE A 68 16.64 -19.23 -7.98
CA PHE A 68 17.10 -18.39 -6.85
C PHE A 68 17.32 -19.19 -5.55
N TRP A 69 16.77 -20.41 -5.46
CA TRP A 69 16.88 -21.26 -4.27
C TRP A 69 18.09 -22.20 -4.24
N ARG A 70 19.01 -22.14 -5.21
CA ARG A 70 20.22 -22.97 -5.19
C ARG A 70 21.44 -22.16 -4.73
N LYS A 71 21.89 -22.43 -3.49
CA LYS A 71 23.11 -21.88 -2.87
C LYS A 71 24.29 -21.91 -3.85
N GLN A 72 24.82 -20.76 -4.22
CA GLN A 72 26.01 -20.64 -5.06
C GLN A 72 27.17 -20.18 -4.20
N SER A 73 28.13 -21.08 -4.03
CA SER A 73 29.33 -20.90 -3.21
C SER A 73 30.20 -19.73 -3.70
N SER A 74 30.78 -19.06 -2.71
CA SER A 74 31.65 -17.89 -2.72
C SER A 74 32.90 -18.05 -3.59
N SER A 75 33.08 -17.19 -4.59
CA SER A 75 34.30 -16.37 -4.75
C SER A 75 34.31 -15.49 -6.00
N ASP A 76 33.52 -15.74 -7.05
CA ASP A 76 33.61 -14.95 -8.28
C ASP A 76 32.23 -14.58 -8.86
N PHE A 77 31.93 -13.28 -8.88
CA PHE A 77 30.69 -12.70 -9.44
C PHE A 77 30.84 -12.52 -10.95
N PHE A 78 30.96 -13.61 -11.70
CA PHE A 78 30.82 -13.62 -13.16
C PHE A 78 29.55 -14.38 -13.53
N LEU A 79 28.51 -13.66 -13.97
CA LEU A 79 27.27 -14.23 -14.48
C LEU A 79 27.53 -14.94 -15.82
N TYR A 80 27.98 -16.20 -15.77
CA TYR A 80 27.87 -17.07 -16.92
C TYR A 80 26.39 -17.30 -17.25
N PRO A 81 25.96 -17.20 -18.52
CA PRO A 81 24.64 -17.68 -18.91
C PRO A 81 24.57 -19.17 -18.63
N MET A 82 23.94 -19.55 -17.51
CA MET A 82 23.79 -20.95 -17.14
C MET A 82 23.12 -21.73 -18.27
N LYS A 83 23.71 -22.87 -18.62
CA LYS A 83 23.17 -23.86 -19.57
C LYS A 83 21.69 -24.09 -19.27
N LYS A 84 20.87 -24.06 -20.33
CA LYS A 84 19.42 -24.37 -20.36
C LYS A 84 19.08 -25.51 -19.39
N SER A 85 18.76 -25.19 -18.14
CA SER A 85 18.34 -26.21 -17.19
C SER A 85 16.92 -26.61 -17.55
N ARG A 86 16.76 -27.91 -17.76
CA ARG A 86 15.55 -28.59 -18.17
C ARG A 86 14.65 -28.77 -16.94
N PHE A 87 14.22 -27.68 -16.30
CA PHE A 87 13.13 -27.77 -15.33
C PHE A 87 11.82 -27.97 -16.11
N SER A 88 11.16 -29.09 -15.86
CA SER A 88 9.97 -29.53 -16.57
C SER A 88 8.87 -28.46 -16.52
N GLY A 89 8.12 -28.30 -17.60
CA GLY A 89 7.05 -27.29 -17.68
C GLY A 89 6.06 -27.34 -16.52
N TYR A 90 5.92 -28.50 -15.87
CA TYR A 90 4.99 -28.76 -14.77
C TYR A 90 5.26 -27.91 -13.52
N GLY A 91 6.52 -27.78 -13.07
CA GLY A 91 6.86 -26.99 -11.87
C GLY A 91 6.56 -25.49 -12.01
N ARG A 92 6.60 -24.97 -13.24
CA ARG A 92 6.30 -23.57 -13.55
C ARG A 92 4.82 -23.24 -13.44
N TRP A 93 3.97 -24.13 -13.95
CA TRP A 93 2.52 -23.97 -13.85
C TRP A 93 2.09 -23.97 -12.39
N ILE A 94 2.67 -24.85 -11.57
CA ILE A 94 2.40 -24.89 -10.13
C ILE A 94 2.82 -23.58 -9.44
N TYR A 95 4.00 -23.05 -9.74
CA TYR A 95 4.47 -21.78 -9.17
C TYR A 95 3.59 -20.59 -9.58
N SER A 96 3.24 -20.50 -10.86
CA SER A 96 2.42 -19.39 -11.36
C SER A 96 0.99 -19.49 -10.82
N ALA A 97 0.43 -20.71 -10.78
CA ALA A 97 -0.88 -20.96 -10.20
C ALA A 97 -0.90 -20.65 -8.70
N SER A 98 0.15 -20.99 -7.96
CA SER A 98 0.21 -20.67 -6.52
C SER A 98 0.29 -19.16 -6.29
N LEU A 99 1.08 -18.42 -7.07
CA LEU A 99 1.11 -16.95 -6.98
C LEU A 99 -0.25 -16.33 -7.30
N ILE A 100 -0.96 -16.83 -8.32
CA ILE A 100 -2.31 -16.36 -8.67
C ILE A 100 -3.29 -16.65 -7.52
N LEU A 101 -3.24 -17.85 -6.94
CA LEU A 101 -4.08 -18.21 -5.80
C LEU A 101 -3.81 -17.30 -4.60
N ILE A 102 -2.55 -17.00 -4.29
CA ILE A 102 -2.18 -16.08 -3.21
C ILE A 102 -2.68 -14.66 -3.54
N PHE A 103 -2.49 -14.19 -4.78
CA PHE A 103 -2.96 -12.87 -5.23
C PHE A 103 -4.48 -12.73 -5.05
N LEU A 104 -5.26 -13.73 -5.48
CA LEU A 104 -6.71 -13.77 -5.31
C LEU A 104 -7.09 -13.81 -3.82
N ALA A 105 -6.40 -14.61 -3.00
CA ALA A 105 -6.63 -14.65 -1.56
C ALA A 105 -6.38 -13.28 -0.90
N VAL A 106 -5.37 -12.53 -1.34
CA VAL A 106 -5.09 -11.18 -0.85
C VAL A 106 -6.17 -10.19 -1.28
N LEU A 107 -6.69 -10.28 -2.52
CA LEU A 107 -7.82 -9.45 -2.97
C LEU A 107 -9.09 -9.73 -2.15
N ILE A 108 -9.38 -11.00 -1.86
CA ILE A 108 -10.52 -11.38 -1.02
C ILE A 108 -10.33 -10.84 0.41
N ALA A 109 -9.12 -10.98 0.97
CA ALA A 109 -8.81 -10.41 2.29
C ALA A 109 -8.94 -8.88 2.29
N LEU A 110 -8.51 -8.20 1.22
CA LEU A 110 -8.65 -6.75 1.05
C LEU A 110 -10.13 -6.36 1.01
N TYR A 111 -10.97 -7.14 0.34
CA TYR A 111 -12.42 -6.93 0.35
C TYR A 111 -13.00 -7.03 1.78
N PHE A 112 -12.65 -8.06 2.54
CA PHE A 112 -13.16 -8.23 3.92
C PHE A 112 -12.67 -7.19 4.94
N THR A 113 -11.69 -6.34 4.60
CA THR A 113 -11.33 -5.19 5.44
C THR A 113 -12.40 -4.09 5.44
N TYR A 114 -13.24 -4.04 4.39
CA TYR A 114 -14.20 -2.97 4.14
C TYR A 114 -13.59 -1.55 4.22
N SER A 115 -12.30 -1.42 3.89
CA SER A 115 -11.59 -0.16 3.82
C SER A 115 -11.76 0.49 2.44
N ARG A 116 -12.52 1.58 2.43
CA ARG A 116 -12.83 2.35 1.20
C ARG A 116 -11.57 2.92 0.57
N GLY A 117 -10.71 3.54 1.37
CA GLY A 117 -9.43 4.08 0.91
C GLY A 117 -8.57 3.00 0.26
N ALA A 118 -8.58 1.79 0.82
CA ALA A 118 -7.80 0.69 0.29
C ALA A 118 -8.38 0.14 -1.01
N TRP A 119 -9.71 0.07 -1.14
CA TRP A 119 -10.35 -0.31 -2.41
C TRP A 119 -10.04 0.69 -3.52
N PHE A 120 -10.16 2.00 -3.26
CA PHE A 120 -9.85 3.04 -4.23
C PHE A 120 -8.39 2.99 -4.68
N LEU A 121 -7.46 3.01 -3.72
CA LEU A 121 -6.03 2.97 -4.03
C LEU A 121 -5.63 1.64 -4.66
N GLY A 122 -6.25 0.53 -4.26
CA GLY A 122 -6.04 -0.80 -4.85
C GLY A 122 -6.46 -0.86 -6.32
N ILE A 123 -7.65 -0.35 -6.67
CA ILE A 123 -8.12 -0.31 -8.06
C ILE A 123 -7.19 0.55 -8.92
N ILE A 124 -6.81 1.74 -8.44
CA ILE A 124 -5.87 2.62 -9.14
C ILE A 124 -4.52 1.92 -9.33
N PHE A 125 -3.99 1.31 -8.27
CA PHE A 125 -2.73 0.58 -8.30
C PHE A 125 -2.76 -0.57 -9.32
N LEU A 126 -3.79 -1.43 -9.29
CA LEU A 126 -3.93 -2.54 -10.24
C LEU A 126 -4.07 -2.03 -11.67
N GLY A 127 -4.82 -0.95 -11.88
CA GLY A 127 -4.98 -0.29 -13.17
C GLY A 127 -3.67 0.26 -13.72
N LEU A 128 -2.84 0.88 -12.88
CA LEU A 128 -1.51 1.38 -13.28
C LEU A 128 -0.50 0.25 -13.48
N ARG A 129 -0.51 -0.76 -12.60
CA ARG A 129 0.45 -1.87 -12.61
C ARG A 129 0.22 -2.82 -13.79
N PHE A 130 -1.04 -3.18 -14.05
CA PHE A 130 -1.38 -4.14 -15.09
C PHE A 130 -1.96 -3.51 -16.36
N GLY A 131 -2.44 -2.27 -16.31
CA GLY A 131 -3.05 -1.58 -17.45
C GLY A 131 -2.18 -1.55 -18.72
N PRO A 132 -0.85 -1.37 -18.66
CA PRO A 132 0.01 -1.43 -19.84
C PRO A 132 -0.08 -2.77 -20.61
N TYR A 133 -0.35 -3.89 -19.94
CA TYR A 133 -0.49 -5.21 -20.59
C TYR A 133 -1.84 -5.38 -21.32
N PHE A 134 -2.85 -4.58 -20.96
CA PHE A 134 -4.19 -4.64 -21.56
C PHE A 134 -4.46 -3.50 -22.55
N GLY A 135 -3.50 -2.59 -22.76
CA GLY A 135 -3.64 -1.43 -23.64
C GLY A 135 -4.86 -0.58 -23.29
N GLN A 136 -5.64 -0.18 -24.30
CA GLN A 136 -6.85 0.64 -24.09
C GLN A 136 -7.96 -0.11 -23.32
N ARG A 137 -7.97 -1.46 -23.35
CA ARG A 137 -8.98 -2.28 -22.67
C ARG A 137 -8.91 -2.16 -21.14
N ARG A 138 -7.81 -1.63 -20.59
CA ARG A 138 -7.65 -1.43 -19.13
C ARG A 138 -8.80 -0.65 -18.50
N TRP A 139 -9.31 0.38 -19.19
CA TRP A 139 -10.41 1.20 -18.68
C TRP A 139 -11.73 0.44 -18.64
N MET A 140 -11.97 -0.41 -19.63
CA MET A 140 -13.11 -1.32 -19.66
C MET A 140 -13.03 -2.34 -18.53
N ILE A 141 -11.86 -2.95 -18.31
CA ILE A 141 -11.66 -3.93 -17.21
C ILE A 141 -11.88 -3.26 -15.85
N LEU A 142 -11.34 -2.06 -15.64
CA LEU A 142 -11.55 -1.30 -14.40
C LEU A 142 -13.03 -0.94 -14.22
N GLY A 143 -13.71 -0.51 -15.29
CA GLY A 143 -15.14 -0.21 -15.28
C GLY A 143 -15.99 -1.43 -14.94
N ILE A 144 -15.76 -2.57 -15.59
CA ILE A 144 -16.46 -3.83 -15.31
C ILE A 144 -16.21 -4.29 -13.88
N THR A 145 -14.96 -4.21 -13.40
CA THR A 145 -14.62 -4.56 -12.01
C THR A 145 -15.38 -3.68 -11.02
N PHE A 146 -15.46 -2.37 -11.28
CA PHE A 146 -16.19 -1.44 -10.44
C PHE A 146 -17.70 -1.71 -10.46
N LEU A 147 -18.29 -1.98 -11.64
CA LEU A 147 -19.69 -2.36 -11.77
C LEU A 147 -20.00 -3.66 -11.02
N PHE A 148 -19.14 -4.67 -11.15
CA PHE A 148 -19.26 -5.93 -10.42
C PHE A 148 -19.21 -5.69 -8.90
N LEU A 149 -18.24 -4.92 -8.40
CA LEU A 149 -18.18 -4.55 -6.98
C LEU A 149 -19.44 -3.81 -6.55
N GLY A 150 -20.00 -2.95 -7.41
CA GLY A 150 -21.28 -2.27 -7.19
C GLY A 150 -22.48 -3.19 -6.96
N THR A 151 -22.45 -4.45 -7.44
CA THR A 151 -23.49 -5.45 -7.16
C THR A 151 -23.38 -6.03 -5.75
N LEU A 152 -22.20 -5.98 -5.13
CA LEU A 152 -21.96 -6.59 -3.83
C LEU A 152 -22.56 -5.72 -2.72
N ARG A 153 -23.45 -6.32 -1.91
CA ARG A 153 -24.14 -5.61 -0.83
C ARG A 153 -23.19 -4.93 0.15
N GLY A 154 -22.09 -5.60 0.50
CA GLY A 154 -21.07 -5.05 1.40
C GLY A 154 -20.36 -3.82 0.82
N PHE A 155 -20.13 -3.79 -0.50
CA PHE A 155 -19.58 -2.62 -1.18
C PHE A 155 -20.59 -1.46 -1.17
N GLN A 156 -21.84 -1.71 -1.56
CA GLN A 156 -22.92 -0.71 -1.55
C GLN A 156 -23.10 -0.03 -0.20
N ILE A 157 -23.06 -0.79 0.89
CA ILE A 157 -23.28 -0.28 2.24
C ILE A 157 -22.13 0.61 2.75
N ARG A 158 -20.92 0.35 2.26
CA ARG A 158 -19.74 1.16 2.60
C ARG A 158 -19.62 2.39 1.70
N MET A 159 -19.92 2.22 0.41
CA MET A 159 -19.78 3.26 -0.60
C MET A 159 -20.98 4.19 -0.71
N GLY A 160 -22.19 3.69 -0.49
CA GLY A 160 -23.44 4.47 -0.59
C GLY A 160 -23.43 5.76 0.22
N PRO A 161 -23.10 5.73 1.53
CA PRO A 161 -23.04 6.93 2.36
C PRO A 161 -22.04 8.00 1.88
N LEU A 162 -20.97 7.59 1.18
CA LEU A 162 -19.98 8.52 0.61
C LEU A 162 -20.59 9.31 -0.56
N LEU A 163 -21.39 8.64 -1.41
CA LEU A 163 -22.05 9.24 -2.56
C LEU A 163 -23.23 10.12 -2.15
N SER A 164 -23.93 9.77 -1.07
CA SER A 164 -25.06 10.55 -0.54
C SER A 164 -24.64 11.67 0.42
N LEU A 165 -23.35 11.88 0.67
CA LEU A 165 -22.80 12.90 1.60
C LEU A 165 -23.33 12.83 3.05
N THR A 166 -23.98 11.73 3.41
CA THR A 166 -24.55 11.48 4.74
C THR A 166 -23.61 10.66 5.63
N ASP A 167 -22.34 10.52 5.23
CA ASP A 167 -21.37 9.70 5.95
C ASP A 167 -20.94 10.33 7.27
N SER A 168 -21.45 9.78 8.37
CA SER A 168 -21.09 10.18 9.74
C SER A 168 -19.59 10.08 10.01
N SER A 169 -18.86 9.15 9.37
CA SER A 169 -17.43 8.96 9.60
C SER A 169 -16.55 10.00 8.90
N LEU A 170 -17.00 10.53 7.75
CA LEU A 170 -16.31 11.64 7.07
C LEU A 170 -16.54 12.94 7.83
N TRP A 171 -17.79 13.22 8.22
CA TRP A 171 -18.12 14.40 9.03
C TRP A 171 -17.41 14.40 10.39
N TYR A 172 -17.25 13.22 11.01
CA TYR A 172 -16.42 13.04 12.20
C TYR A 172 -14.96 13.49 11.96
N ARG A 173 -14.33 13.05 10.86
CA ARG A 173 -12.95 13.44 10.50
C ARG A 173 -12.82 14.92 10.19
N VAL A 174 -13.79 15.50 9.45
CA VAL A 174 -13.79 16.93 9.13
C VAL A 174 -13.80 17.78 10.41
N ARG A 175 -14.61 17.40 11.40
CA ARG A 175 -14.61 18.07 12.71
C ARG A 175 -13.27 17.96 13.44
N ILE A 176 -12.63 16.78 13.40
CA ILE A 176 -11.27 16.61 13.93
C ILE A 176 -10.31 17.55 13.22
N TRP A 177 -10.33 17.59 11.89
CA TRP A 177 -9.42 18.43 11.11
C TRP A 177 -9.60 19.91 11.40
N GLN A 178 -10.84 20.37 11.56
CA GLN A 178 -11.12 21.75 11.99
C GLN A 178 -10.49 22.07 13.36
N GLY A 179 -10.59 21.16 14.33
CA GLY A 179 -9.90 21.31 15.62
C GLY A 179 -8.38 21.28 15.49
N VAL A 180 -7.85 20.38 14.66
CA VAL A 180 -6.41 20.30 14.37
C VAL A 180 -5.89 21.57 13.72
N PHE A 181 -6.63 22.17 12.79
CA PHE A 181 -6.22 23.46 12.20
C PHE A 181 -6.12 24.57 13.23
N ARG A 182 -7.04 24.63 14.21
CA ARG A 182 -6.93 25.58 15.32
C ARG A 182 -5.66 25.35 16.13
N ALA A 183 -5.36 24.10 16.46
CA ALA A 183 -4.13 23.73 17.16
C ALA A 183 -2.85 24.05 16.35
N ILE A 184 -2.89 23.87 15.02
CA ILE A 184 -1.78 24.18 14.12
C ILE A 184 -1.48 25.69 14.13
N PHE A 185 -2.49 26.56 14.22
CA PHE A 185 -2.22 28.00 14.26
C PHE A 185 -1.41 28.43 15.49
N ASP A 186 -1.57 27.74 16.62
CA ASP A 186 -0.81 28.01 17.84
C ASP A 186 0.58 27.35 17.86
N HIS A 187 0.79 26.34 17.00
CA HIS A 187 2.03 25.54 16.92
C HIS A 187 2.62 25.47 15.50
N LEU A 188 2.47 26.56 14.73
CA LEU A 188 2.63 26.54 13.26
C LEU A 188 3.99 26.04 12.77
N LEU A 189 5.08 26.60 13.29
CA LEU A 189 6.43 26.41 12.74
C LEU A 189 7.14 25.19 13.32
N TRP A 190 7.15 25.06 14.64
CA TRP A 190 7.92 24.05 15.38
C TRP A 190 7.08 22.83 15.74
N GLY A 191 5.77 22.92 15.59
CA GLY A 191 4.86 21.91 16.10
C GLY A 191 4.81 21.97 17.61
N SER A 192 4.25 20.91 18.16
CA SER A 192 3.91 20.82 19.57
C SER A 192 4.57 19.65 20.29
N GLY A 193 5.44 18.92 19.59
CA GLY A 193 6.18 17.77 20.07
C GLY A 193 5.74 16.47 19.38
N PRO A 194 6.66 15.55 19.03
CA PRO A 194 6.31 14.23 18.52
C PRO A 194 5.42 13.46 19.51
N GLY A 195 4.28 12.93 19.04
CA GLY A 195 3.33 12.21 19.90
C GLY A 195 2.52 13.08 20.87
N SER A 196 2.55 14.41 20.73
CA SER A 196 1.81 15.33 21.59
C SER A 196 0.30 15.36 21.33
N PHE A 197 -0.16 14.82 20.20
CA PHE A 197 -1.55 14.98 19.74
C PHE A 197 -2.62 14.68 20.80
N PRO A 198 -2.56 13.56 21.55
CA PRO A 198 -3.59 13.23 22.54
C PRO A 198 -3.70 14.25 23.68
N TRP A 199 -2.64 15.01 23.95
CA TRP A 199 -2.56 15.98 25.03
C TRP A 199 -3.02 17.38 24.59
N ILE A 200 -2.89 17.67 23.29
CA ILE A 200 -3.10 19.01 22.74
C ILE A 200 -4.46 19.11 22.06
N TYR A 201 -4.83 18.13 21.26
CA TYR A 201 -6.11 18.13 20.54
C TYR A 201 -7.34 18.35 21.46
N PRO A 202 -7.42 17.81 22.70
CA PRO A 202 -8.57 18.05 23.59
C PRO A 202 -8.86 19.53 23.89
N TRP A 203 -7.86 20.42 23.84
CA TRP A 203 -8.05 21.86 24.04
C TRP A 203 -8.69 22.56 22.84
N TYR A 204 -8.57 21.96 21.64
CA TYR A 204 -9.06 22.51 20.38
C TYR A 204 -10.23 21.71 19.79
N GLN A 205 -10.69 20.67 20.48
CA GLN A 205 -11.73 19.78 19.98
C GLN A 205 -13.05 20.53 19.76
N ILE A 206 -13.76 20.15 18.70
CA ILE A 206 -15.05 20.75 18.36
C ILE A 206 -16.18 19.81 18.80
N GLY A 207 -16.99 20.28 19.76
CA GLY A 207 -18.04 19.49 20.37
C GLY A 207 -17.47 18.36 21.22
N THR A 208 -18.09 17.18 21.16
CA THR A 208 -17.70 15.98 21.95
C THR A 208 -16.82 15.00 21.16
N VAL A 209 -16.19 15.46 20.08
CA VAL A 209 -15.41 14.61 19.17
C VAL A 209 -13.97 14.46 19.67
N ALA A 210 -13.78 13.55 20.62
CA ALA A 210 -12.46 13.13 21.09
C ALA A 210 -11.78 12.22 20.06
N SER A 211 -10.46 12.36 19.91
CA SER A 211 -9.61 11.48 19.10
C SER A 211 -8.18 11.46 19.61
N LEU A 212 -7.49 10.34 19.40
CA LEU A 212 -6.08 10.15 19.76
C LEU A 212 -5.13 10.48 18.60
N HIS A 213 -5.65 10.76 17.41
CA HIS A 213 -4.85 11.12 16.24
C HIS A 213 -5.68 11.87 15.18
N ALA A 214 -5.00 12.63 14.31
CA ALA A 214 -5.63 13.48 13.30
C ALA A 214 -6.42 12.74 12.21
N HIS A 215 -6.28 11.41 12.09
CA HIS A 215 -6.80 10.61 10.96
C HIS A 215 -6.34 11.09 9.58
N GLN A 216 -5.28 11.89 9.53
CA GLN A 216 -4.61 12.35 8.34
C GLN A 216 -3.14 12.57 8.69
N LEU A 217 -2.24 11.82 8.04
CA LEU A 217 -0.82 11.77 8.36
C LEU A 217 -0.14 13.14 8.32
N TYR A 218 -0.43 13.92 7.29
CA TYR A 218 0.19 15.21 7.03
C TYR A 218 -0.23 16.27 8.05
N LEU A 219 -1.51 16.27 8.45
CA LEU A 219 -1.98 17.13 9.54
C LEU A 219 -1.36 16.73 10.88
N GLN A 220 -1.19 15.43 11.13
CA GLN A 220 -0.48 14.94 12.30
C GLN A 220 0.98 15.42 12.31
N ILE A 221 1.70 15.24 11.18
CA ILE A 221 3.10 15.67 11.05
C ILE A 221 3.22 17.17 11.29
N TRP A 222 2.31 17.97 10.73
CA TRP A 222 2.32 19.42 10.88
C TRP A 222 2.06 19.83 12.34
N LEU A 223 1.03 19.32 12.99
CA LEU A 223 0.72 19.69 14.37
C LEU A 223 1.82 19.27 15.35
N GLU A 224 2.37 18.06 15.20
CA GLU A 224 3.36 17.52 16.15
C GLU A 224 4.77 18.04 15.89
N ASN A 225 5.19 18.12 14.62
CA ASN A 225 6.58 18.40 14.25
C ASN A 225 6.77 19.73 13.51
N GLY A 226 5.68 20.44 13.23
CA GLY A 226 5.72 21.77 12.63
C GLY A 226 5.85 21.78 11.11
N PHE A 227 5.71 22.99 10.57
CA PHE A 227 5.76 23.23 9.13
C PHE A 227 7.08 22.81 8.48
N PHE A 228 8.22 23.04 9.14
CA PHE A 228 9.53 22.67 8.59
C PHE A 228 9.71 21.16 8.46
N SER A 229 9.13 20.38 9.39
CA SER A 229 9.13 18.91 9.28
C SER A 229 8.30 18.44 8.10
N LEU A 230 7.16 19.08 7.83
CA LEU A 230 6.34 18.77 6.66
C LEU A 230 7.09 19.04 5.34
N ILE A 231 7.82 20.16 5.26
CA ILE A 231 8.69 20.47 4.11
C ILE A 231 9.79 19.41 3.97
N ALA A 232 10.47 19.06 5.07
CA ALA A 232 11.53 18.06 5.06
C ALA A 232 11.00 16.68 4.61
N PHE A 233 9.82 16.29 5.08
CA PHE A 233 9.13 15.06 4.70
C PHE A 233 8.89 15.01 3.18
N PHE A 234 8.24 16.02 2.60
CA PHE A 234 8.03 16.06 1.14
C PHE A 234 9.34 16.22 0.36
N GLY A 235 10.31 16.95 0.90
CA GLY A 235 11.64 17.11 0.33
C GLY A 235 12.39 15.78 0.20
N LEU A 236 12.28 14.90 1.20
CA LEU A 236 12.84 13.54 1.16
C LEU A 236 12.24 12.72 0.02
N PHE A 237 10.91 12.65 -0.08
CA PHE A 237 10.27 11.86 -1.15
C PHE A 237 10.51 12.45 -2.54
N ARG A 238 10.57 13.78 -2.66
CA ARG A 238 11.01 14.44 -3.91
C ARG A 238 12.40 13.97 -4.30
N LYS A 239 13.37 13.98 -3.36
CA LYS A 239 14.73 13.52 -3.64
C LYS A 239 14.76 12.05 -4.07
N MET A 240 14.03 11.16 -3.38
CA MET A 240 13.93 9.74 -3.73
C MET A 240 13.33 9.49 -5.12
N ILE A 241 12.31 10.26 -5.50
CA ILE A 241 11.68 10.17 -6.83
C ILE A 241 12.64 10.67 -7.91
N VAL A 242 13.27 11.83 -7.70
CA VAL A 242 14.21 12.42 -8.67
C VAL A 242 15.46 11.55 -8.86
N SER A 243 16.01 10.97 -7.79
CA SER A 243 17.14 10.03 -7.90
C SER A 243 16.80 8.77 -8.67
N SER A 244 15.51 8.39 -8.69
CA SER A 244 15.00 7.25 -9.48
C SER A 244 14.72 7.58 -10.95
N TRP A 245 14.67 8.86 -11.31
CA TRP A 245 14.32 9.28 -12.67
C TRP A 245 15.21 8.68 -13.77
N PRO A 246 16.55 8.58 -13.61
CA PRO A 246 17.41 7.93 -14.60
C PRO A 246 17.05 6.46 -14.80
N ILE A 247 16.63 5.75 -13.76
CA ILE A 247 16.26 4.33 -13.80
C ILE A 247 14.97 4.13 -14.61
N PHE A 248 13.97 5.01 -14.41
CA PHE A 248 12.72 4.99 -15.18
C PHE A 248 12.85 5.60 -16.58
N GLY A 249 13.83 6.49 -16.77
CA GLY A 249 14.12 7.22 -18.01
C GLY A 249 14.98 6.46 -19.02
N CYS A 250 15.49 5.27 -18.67
CA CYS A 250 16.20 4.37 -19.58
C CYS A 250 15.25 3.86 -20.69
N LYS A 251 14.97 4.69 -21.69
CA LYS A 251 14.47 4.24 -22.99
C LYS A 251 15.58 3.44 -23.67
N GLY A 252 15.44 2.12 -23.67
CA GLY A 252 16.34 1.23 -24.40
C GLY A 252 17.47 0.64 -23.56
N VAL A 253 17.15 -0.09 -22.48
CA VAL A 253 18.06 -1.15 -22.03
C VAL A 253 18.15 -2.17 -23.17
N PRO A 254 19.32 -2.36 -23.82
CA PRO A 254 19.45 -3.33 -24.90
C PRO A 254 19.07 -4.71 -24.39
N ALA A 255 18.28 -5.48 -25.15
CA ALA A 255 17.80 -6.81 -24.77
C ALA A 255 18.91 -7.82 -24.39
N GLN A 256 20.18 -7.49 -24.68
CA GLN A 256 21.36 -8.27 -24.31
C GLN A 256 21.97 -7.90 -22.95
N LYS A 257 21.68 -6.73 -22.36
CA LYS A 257 22.16 -6.31 -21.03
C LYS A 257 21.18 -6.75 -19.93
N GLY A 258 21.19 -8.06 -19.69
CA GLY A 258 20.92 -8.68 -18.38
C GLY A 258 19.48 -8.70 -17.87
N TYR A 259 18.92 -9.92 -17.77
CA TYR A 259 17.80 -10.28 -16.88
C TYR A 259 17.84 -9.52 -15.54
N PHE A 260 19.02 -9.40 -14.95
CA PHE A 260 19.28 -8.69 -13.70
C PHE A 260 18.83 -7.22 -13.71
N ALA A 261 19.16 -6.46 -14.77
CA ALA A 261 18.82 -5.04 -14.87
C ALA A 261 17.30 -4.83 -15.00
N THR A 262 16.62 -5.71 -15.75
CA THR A 262 15.15 -5.67 -15.89
C THR A 262 14.42 -6.03 -14.60
N THR A 263 14.92 -7.02 -13.85
CA THR A 263 14.35 -7.41 -12.55
C THR A 263 14.53 -6.28 -11.53
N ILE A 264 15.71 -5.65 -11.45
CA ILE A 264 15.96 -4.52 -10.54
C ILE A 264 15.08 -3.32 -10.85
N LEU A 265 14.90 -2.98 -12.13
CA LEU A 265 13.97 -1.93 -12.55
C LEU A 265 12.55 -2.26 -12.07
N GLN A 266 12.11 -3.51 -12.27
CA GLN A 266 10.77 -3.94 -11.91
C GLN A 266 10.54 -3.90 -10.38
N THR A 267 11.48 -4.43 -9.60
CA THR A 267 11.46 -4.37 -8.14
C THR A 267 11.48 -2.92 -7.66
N SER A 268 12.25 -2.04 -8.31
CA SER A 268 12.27 -0.60 -7.99
C SER A 268 10.91 0.07 -8.26
N ILE A 269 10.22 -0.27 -9.37
CA ILE A 269 8.84 0.18 -9.63
C ILE A 269 7.90 -0.31 -8.52
N SER A 270 8.04 -1.57 -8.09
CA SER A 270 7.18 -2.18 -7.07
C SER A 270 7.39 -1.54 -5.69
N LEU A 271 8.63 -1.25 -5.31
CA LEU A 271 8.97 -0.54 -4.08
C LEU A 271 8.45 0.91 -4.11
N ALA A 272 8.64 1.62 -5.23
CA ALA A 272 8.07 2.95 -5.42
C ALA A 272 6.53 2.95 -5.28
N ALA A 273 5.87 1.94 -5.86
CA ALA A 273 4.42 1.78 -5.75
C ALA A 273 3.95 1.56 -4.30
N ILE A 274 4.68 0.76 -3.50
CA ILE A 274 4.37 0.59 -2.06
C ILE A 274 4.44 1.94 -1.34
N ILE A 275 5.49 2.72 -1.58
CA ILE A 275 5.67 4.02 -0.92
C ILE A 275 4.57 4.99 -1.33
N LEU A 276 4.23 5.06 -2.62
CA LEU A 276 3.11 5.87 -3.11
C LEU A 276 1.76 5.44 -2.52
N LEU A 277 1.55 4.13 -2.32
CA LEU A 277 0.35 3.61 -1.65
C LEU A 277 0.27 4.08 -0.20
N TYR A 278 1.38 4.03 0.55
CA TYR A 278 1.44 4.53 1.94
C TYR A 278 1.22 6.04 2.02
N LEU A 279 1.87 6.81 1.15
CA LEU A 279 1.68 8.26 1.08
C LEU A 279 0.22 8.60 0.73
N GLY A 280 -0.34 7.99 -0.31
CA GLY A 280 -1.73 8.17 -0.70
C GLY A 280 -2.71 7.78 0.41
N TYR A 281 -2.44 6.69 1.14
CA TYR A 281 -3.24 6.28 2.29
C TYR A 281 -3.13 7.26 3.47
N GLY A 282 -2.01 7.96 3.58
CA GLY A 282 -1.78 9.03 4.56
C GLY A 282 -2.78 10.18 4.49
N LEU A 283 -3.43 10.39 3.33
CA LEU A 283 -4.52 11.36 3.18
C LEU A 283 -5.80 10.97 3.95
N ALA A 284 -5.94 9.70 4.32
CA ALA A 284 -7.14 9.17 4.95
C ALA A 284 -6.88 8.45 6.28
N GLU A 285 -5.62 8.27 6.69
CA GLU A 285 -5.28 7.63 7.96
C GLU A 285 -3.88 8.01 8.46
N THR A 286 -3.70 8.03 9.78
CA THR A 286 -2.40 8.22 10.46
C THR A 286 -1.71 6.87 10.71
N TRP A 287 -1.29 6.20 9.65
CA TRP A 287 -0.74 4.83 9.74
C TRP A 287 0.60 4.75 10.50
N THR A 288 1.34 5.85 10.67
CA THR A 288 2.59 5.91 11.45
C THR A 288 2.40 5.63 12.94
N GLN A 289 1.19 5.79 13.46
CA GLN A 289 0.85 5.48 14.85
C GLN A 289 0.93 3.97 15.16
N ASN A 290 0.83 3.13 14.14
CA ASN A 290 1.08 1.69 14.29
C ASN A 290 2.56 1.38 14.03
N GLN A 291 3.26 0.98 15.08
CA GLN A 291 4.71 0.74 15.04
C GLN A 291 5.14 -0.25 13.96
N LEU A 292 4.36 -1.30 13.70
CA LEU A 292 4.68 -2.30 12.68
C LEU A 292 4.66 -1.68 11.28
N ILE A 293 3.61 -0.93 10.97
CA ILE A 293 3.41 -0.35 9.63
C ILE A 293 4.32 0.85 9.40
N GLY A 294 4.59 1.64 10.44
CA GLY A 294 5.65 2.65 10.41
C GLY A 294 7.02 2.04 10.11
N GLY A 295 7.36 0.93 10.77
CA GLY A 295 8.61 0.20 10.51
C GLY A 295 8.71 -0.36 9.10
N TYR A 296 7.65 -1.02 8.60
CA TYR A 296 7.60 -1.53 7.23
C TYR A 296 7.79 -0.43 6.20
N PHE A 297 7.15 0.73 6.39
CA PHE A 297 7.30 1.86 5.49
C PHE A 297 8.76 2.30 5.34
N TRP A 298 9.45 2.53 6.45
CA TRP A 298 10.85 2.96 6.44
C TRP A 298 11.78 1.87 5.92
N PHE A 299 11.47 0.60 6.21
CA PHE A 299 12.19 -0.53 5.63
C PHE A 299 12.09 -0.55 4.10
N PHE A 300 10.89 -0.37 3.52
CA PHE A 300 10.73 -0.30 2.06
C PHE A 300 11.38 0.95 1.46
N CYS A 301 11.39 2.08 2.17
CA CYS A 301 12.16 3.26 1.76
C CYS A 301 13.66 2.95 1.67
N GLY A 302 14.22 2.27 2.67
CA GLY A 302 15.62 1.83 2.67
C GLY A 302 15.94 0.87 1.52
N LEU A 303 15.07 -0.12 1.27
CA LEU A 303 15.22 -1.04 0.14
C LEU A 303 15.19 -0.29 -1.21
N TRP A 304 14.29 0.69 -1.36
CA TRP A 304 14.21 1.45 -2.60
C TRP A 304 15.45 2.32 -2.83
N ILE A 305 16.01 2.93 -1.78
CA ILE A 305 17.26 3.69 -1.90
C ILE A 305 18.42 2.74 -2.25
N SER A 306 18.47 1.57 -1.62
CA SER A 306 19.48 0.55 -1.91
C SER A 306 19.42 0.04 -3.36
N SER A 307 18.22 -0.12 -3.92
CA SER A 307 18.04 -0.55 -5.31
C SER A 307 18.52 0.49 -6.34
N GLN A 308 18.81 1.72 -5.92
CA GLN A 308 19.30 2.82 -6.75
C GLN A 308 20.83 2.98 -6.73
N GLY A 309 21.56 2.12 -6.02
CA GLY A 309 23.01 2.20 -5.89
C GLY A 309 23.75 2.25 -7.23
N LYS A 310 24.67 3.22 -7.40
CA LYS A 310 25.43 3.46 -8.64
C LYS A 310 26.22 2.25 -9.16
N GLU A 311 26.55 1.29 -8.31
CA GLU A 311 27.24 0.06 -8.71
C GLU A 311 26.35 -0.86 -9.54
N ILE A 312 25.04 -0.86 -9.30
CA ILE A 312 24.07 -1.69 -10.03
C ILE A 312 23.85 -1.17 -11.46
N ALA A 313 24.00 0.14 -11.69
CA ALA A 313 23.92 0.74 -13.02
C ALA A 313 25.22 0.58 -13.84
N ARG A 314 26.32 0.15 -13.20
CA ARG A 314 27.63 -0.09 -13.84
C ARG A 314 27.90 -1.57 -14.13
N ALA A 315 27.22 -2.48 -13.43
CA ALA A 315 27.24 -3.93 -13.68
C ALA A 315 26.37 -4.32 -14.89
#